data_AF-A0A967SKG8-F1
#
_entry.id   AF-A0A967SKG8-F1
#
_cell.length_a   1.000
_cell.length_b   1.000
_cell.length_c   1.000
_cell.angle_alpha   90.00
_cell.angle_beta   90.00
_cell.angle_gamma   90.00
#
_symmetry.space_group_name_H-M   'P 1'
#
loop_
_entity.id
_entity.type
_entity.pdbx_description
1 polymer ?
#
loop_
_entity_poly.entity_id
_entity_poly.type
_entity_poly.pdbx_seq_one_letter_code
_entity_poly.pdbx_strand_id
1 'polypeptide(L)' 'SADVWAVIVAGGRGRRFGAPEPKQFTPLAGQPMVLWPVSVFQGHPDVAGLVLVVPEAYATNPPRWLGALAESGVRLAA' A
#
# COMPACT_ATOMS: atom_id res chain seq x y z
N SER A 1 -23.61 0.37 7.17
CA SER A 1 -22.67 1.39 7.69
C SER A 1 -21.28 0.83 7.45
N ALA A 2 -20.34 1.64 6.98
CA ALA A 2 -18.94 1.19 6.92
C ALA A 2 -18.37 1.19 8.35
N ASP A 3 -17.90 0.04 8.83
CA ASP A 3 -17.33 -0.12 10.17
C ASP A 3 -16.09 -1.04 10.20
N VAL A 4 -15.67 -1.56 9.04
CA VAL A 4 -14.53 -2.46 8.92
C VAL A 4 -13.26 -1.69 8.55
N TRP A 5 -12.14 -2.06 9.14
CA TRP A 5 -10.81 -1.61 8.73
C TRP A 5 -10.06 -2.71 8.00
N ALA A 6 -9.43 -2.37 6.88
CA ALA A 6 -8.54 -3.26 6.15
C ALA A 6 -7.07 -2.95 6.48
N VAL A 7 -6.25 -4.00 6.57
CA VAL A 7 -4.79 -3.88 6.73
C VAL A 7 -4.12 -4.63 5.58
N ILE A 8 -3.38 -3.90 4.73
CA ILE A 8 -2.54 -4.49 3.68
C ILE A 8 -1.11 -4.58 4.22
N VAL A 9 -0.63 -5.79 4.46
CA VAL A 9 0.72 -6.04 4.97
C VAL A 9 1.70 -6.11 3.80
N ALA A 10 2.36 -4.99 3.50
CA ALA A 10 3.35 -4.84 2.44
C ALA A 10 4.70 -4.33 2.96
N GLY A 11 5.06 -4.64 4.22
CA GLY A 11 6.32 -4.23 4.85
C GLY A 11 7.56 -5.05 4.44
N GLY A 12 7.36 -6.14 3.70
CA GLY A 12 8.44 -7.04 3.29
C GLY A 12 9.44 -6.38 2.33
N ARG A 13 10.73 -6.70 2.48
CA ARG A 13 11.79 -6.21 1.57
C ARG A 13 11.90 -7.00 0.25
N GLY A 14 11.17 -8.10 0.09
CA GLY A 14 11.15 -8.87 -1.16
C GLY A 14 12.50 -9.48 -1.59
N ARG A 15 13.46 -9.73 -0.69
CA ARG A 15 14.84 -10.15 -1.04
C ARG A 15 14.97 -11.35 -2.01
N ARG A 16 14.02 -12.29 -1.98
CA ARG A 16 13.98 -13.45 -2.88
C ARG A 16 13.43 -13.15 -4.28
N PHE A 17 12.77 -12.00 -4.44
CA PHE A 17 12.15 -11.57 -5.68
C PHE A 17 13.17 -11.03 -6.70
N GLY A 18 14.37 -10.64 -6.24
CA GLY A 18 15.48 -10.26 -7.12
C GLY A 18 15.34 -8.89 -7.79
N ALA A 19 14.36 -8.07 -7.39
CA ALA A 19 14.21 -6.70 -7.88
C ALA A 19 14.97 -5.68 -6.99
N PRO A 20 15.39 -4.52 -7.55
CA PRO A 20 16.02 -3.44 -6.77
C PRO A 20 15.06 -2.83 -5.74
N GLU A 21 13.79 -2.72 -6.12
CA GLU A 21 12.71 -2.21 -5.30
C GLU A 21 11.98 -3.35 -4.57
N PRO A 22 11.39 -3.09 -3.38
CA PRO A 22 10.50 -4.05 -2.73
C PRO A 22 9.39 -4.53 -3.66
N LYS A 23 9.11 -5.83 -3.66
CA LYS A 23 8.17 -6.49 -4.59
C LYS A 23 6.84 -5.75 -4.75
N GLN A 24 6.27 -5.28 -3.64
CA GLN A 24 4.99 -4.58 -3.61
C GLN A 24 4.97 -3.26 -4.42
N PHE A 25 6.14 -2.67 -4.69
CA PHE A 25 6.26 -1.44 -5.47
C PHE A 25 6.67 -1.71 -6.93
N THR A 26 6.99 -2.96 -7.25
CA THR A 26 7.28 -3.34 -8.63
C THR A 26 6.00 -3.29 -9.49
N PRO A 27 6.08 -2.84 -10.75
CA PRO A 27 4.94 -2.83 -11.64
C PRO A 27 4.41 -4.26 -11.91
N LEU A 28 3.10 -4.42 -11.77
CA LEU A 28 2.33 -5.55 -12.25
C LEU A 28 1.30 -5.00 -13.24
N ALA A 29 1.45 -5.37 -14.52
CA ALA A 29 0.66 -4.82 -15.63
C ALA A 29 0.67 -3.27 -15.67
N GLY A 30 1.84 -2.66 -15.46
CA GLY A 30 2.03 -1.21 -15.52
C GLY A 30 1.68 -0.45 -14.24
N GLN A 31 1.10 -1.11 -13.23
CA GLN A 31 0.70 -0.49 -11.96
C GLN A 31 1.49 -1.11 -10.79
N PRO A 32 2.00 -0.33 -9.82
CA PRO A 32 2.61 -0.88 -8.61
C PRO A 32 1.74 -1.97 -7.96
N MET A 33 2.32 -3.12 -7.66
CA MET A 33 1.58 -4.31 -7.19
C MET A 33 0.67 -4.02 -5.97
N VAL A 34 1.10 -3.13 -5.08
CA VAL A 34 0.35 -2.71 -3.89
C VAL A 34 -0.94 -1.97 -4.21
N LEU A 35 -1.05 -1.31 -5.36
CA LEU A 35 -2.23 -0.52 -5.71
C LEU A 35 -3.44 -1.40 -6.05
N TRP A 36 -3.23 -2.63 -6.52
CA TRP A 36 -4.32 -3.56 -6.81
C TRP A 36 -5.22 -3.84 -5.59
N PRO A 37 -4.70 -4.31 -4.43
CA PRO A 37 -5.52 -4.45 -3.24
C PRO A 37 -5.98 -3.11 -2.64
N VAL A 38 -5.19 -2.04 -2.75
CA VAL A 38 -5.61 -0.69 -2.27
C VAL A 38 -6.89 -0.25 -2.97
N SER A 39 -6.96 -0.32 -4.30
CA SER A 39 -8.15 0.07 -5.07
C SER A 39 -9.37 -0.78 -4.72
N VAL A 40 -9.18 -2.08 -4.45
CA VAL A 40 -10.26 -2.98 -4.03
C VAL A 40 -10.83 -2.54 -2.67
N PHE A 41 -9.99 -2.30 -1.67
CA PHE A 41 -10.46 -1.94 -0.33
C PHE A 41 -11.00 -0.51 -0.25
N GLN A 42 -10.42 0.45 -0.97
CA GLN A 42 -10.96 1.82 -1.02
C GLN A 42 -12.35 1.89 -1.68
N GLY A 43 -12.66 0.97 -2.60
CA GLY A 43 -13.95 0.91 -3.27
C GLY A 43 -15.01 0.05 -2.55
N HIS A 44 -14.67 -0.60 -1.43
CA HIS A 44 -15.57 -1.54 -0.78
C HIS A 44 -16.54 -0.83 0.19
N PRO A 45 -17.86 -1.04 0.08
CA PRO A 45 -18.87 -0.26 0.83
C PRO A 45 -18.80 -0.44 2.35
N ASP A 46 -18.27 -1.56 2.84
CA ASP A 46 -18.14 -1.84 4.28
C ASP A 46 -16.81 -1.37 4.88
N VAL A 47 -15.84 -0.96 4.05
CA VAL A 47 -14.51 -0.55 4.51
C VAL A 47 -14.51 0.92 4.88
N ALA A 48 -14.42 1.20 6.17
CA ALA A 48 -14.34 2.54 6.74
C ALA A 48 -12.94 3.16 6.64
N GLY A 49 -11.90 2.33 6.47
CA GLY A 49 -10.53 2.81 6.39
C GLY A 49 -9.51 1.72 6.05
N LEU A 50 -8.34 2.18 5.61
CA LEU A 50 -7.25 1.33 5.14
C LEU A 50 -5.94 1.69 5.84
N VAL A 51 -5.25 0.69 6.39
CA VAL A 51 -3.85 0.79 6.79
C VAL A 51 -2.99 0.04 5.79
N LEU A 52 -1.98 0.71 5.25
CA LEU A 52 -0.97 0.11 4.40
C LEU A 52 0.36 0.07 5.16
N VAL A 53 0.79 -1.14 5.51
CA VAL A 53 2.10 -1.38 6.13
C VAL A 53 3.14 -1.43 5.02
N VAL A 54 4.18 -0.60 5.09
CA VAL A 54 5.27 -0.49 4.11
C VAL A 54 6.63 -0.61 4.82
N PRO A 55 7.75 -0.84 4.12
CA PRO A 55 9.05 -0.81 4.78
C PRO A 55 9.30 0.58 5.36
N GLU A 56 9.91 0.64 6.54
CA GLU A 56 10.14 1.87 7.33
C GLU A 56 10.61 3.07 6.49
N ALA A 57 11.60 2.88 5.61
CA ALA A 57 12.11 3.93 4.73
C ALA A 57 11.03 4.61 3.87
N TYR A 58 10.01 3.86 3.43
CA TYR A 58 8.90 4.37 2.62
C TYR A 58 7.80 4.98 3.47
N ALA A 59 7.67 4.60 4.75
CA ALA A 59 6.78 5.28 5.69
C ALA A 59 7.37 6.64 6.11
N THR A 60 8.69 6.72 6.30
CA THR A 60 9.39 7.95 6.69
C THR A 60 9.52 8.94 5.54
N ASN A 61 9.82 8.46 4.32
CA ASN A 61 10.01 9.30 3.15
C ASN A 61 9.35 8.66 1.92
N PRO A 62 8.02 8.74 1.80
CA PRO A 62 7.30 8.09 0.70
C PRO A 62 7.63 8.75 -0.64
N PRO A 63 7.83 7.97 -1.73
CA PRO A 63 7.81 8.55 -3.07
C PRO A 63 6.47 9.22 -3.33
N ARG A 64 6.43 10.21 -4.24
CA ARG A 64 5.24 11.03 -4.50
C ARG A 64 3.95 10.23 -4.68
N TRP A 65 4.00 9.12 -5.42
CA TRP A 65 2.82 8.29 -5.67
C TRP A 65 2.30 7.60 -4.40
N LEU A 66 3.18 7.23 -3.46
CA LEU A 66 2.81 6.64 -2.18
C LEU A 66 2.30 7.72 -1.21
N GLY A 67 2.89 8.91 -1.25
CA GLY A 67 2.39 10.09 -0.52
C GLY A 67 0.97 10.47 -0.94
N ALA A 68 0.66 10.39 -2.24
CA ALA A 68 -0.69 10.63 -2.74
C ALA A 68 -1.74 9.63 -2.19
N LEU A 69 -1.34 8.39 -1.86
CA LEU A 69 -2.24 7.46 -1.17
C LEU A 69 -2.57 7.94 0.24
N ALA A 70 -1.58 8.46 0.96
CA ALA A 70 -1.79 9.03 2.29
C ALA A 70 -2.78 10.21 2.26
N GLU A 71 -2.63 11.09 1.26
CA GLU A 71 -3.54 12.21 1.01
C GLU A 71 -4.97 11.74 0.67
N SER A 72 -5.12 10.57 0.03
CA SER A 72 -6.42 9.95 -0.25
C SER A 72 -7.08 9.25 0.94
N GLY A 73 -6.48 9.33 2.14
CA GLY A 73 -7.03 8.74 3.38
C GLY A 73 -6.48 7.36 3.75
N VAL A 74 -5.49 6.83 3.01
CA VAL A 74 -4.79 5.59 3.40
C VAL A 74 -3.79 5.89 4.52
N ARG A 75 -3.85 5.15 5.64
CA ARG A 75 -2.85 5.32 6.71
C ARG A 75 -1.61 4.50 6.41
N LEU A 76 -0.46 5.15 6.28
CA LEU A 76 0.83 4.46 6.16
C LEU A 76 1.33 4.04 7.55
N ALA A 77 1.86 2.83 7.65
CA ALA A 77 2.51 2.28 8.85
C ALA A 77 3.80 1.53 8.46
N ALA A 78 4.71 1.32 9.42
CA ALA A 78 5.93 0.54 9.25
C ALA A 78 5.84 -0.80 10.00
#